data_AF-A0AAN0LZA3-F1
#
_entry.id   AF-A0AAN0LZA3-F1
#
_cell.length_a   1.000
_cell.length_b   1.000
_cell.length_c   1.000
_cell.angle_alpha   90.00
_cell.angle_beta   90.00
_cell.angle_gamma   90.00
#
_symmetry.space_group_name_H-M   'P 1'
#
loop_
_entity.id
_entity.type
_entity.pdbx_description
1 polymer ?
#
loop_
_entity_poly.entity_id
_entity_poly.type
_entity_poly.pdbx_seq_one_letter_code
_entity_poly.pdbx_strand_id
1 'polypeptide(L)'
;MKTEKNYTIVKVLNNSSVIVKDLFFEVIFMGRGIGFGQKPGELLAKGTEYDKSYKLTIHKNEFHRIISGYSDDIVVMVMETIRQITKHDFGSFGTEELITLADHLARNVSTH
;
A
#
# COMPACT_ATOMS: atom_id res chain seq x y z
N MET A 1 12.82 -5.22 5.91
CA MET A 1 13.25 -5.77 4.61
C MET A 1 13.84 -4.65 3.74
N LYS A 2 14.49 -4.95 2.62
CA LYS A 2 15.07 -3.94 1.70
C LYS A 2 14.70 -4.24 0.26
N THR A 3 14.45 -3.20 -0.55
CA THR A 3 14.19 -3.37 -1.98
C THR A 3 15.43 -3.90 -2.70
N GLU A 4 15.26 -4.92 -3.54
CA GLU A 4 16.38 -5.54 -4.27
C GLU A 4 16.73 -4.81 -5.57
N LYS A 5 15.86 -3.88 -6.00
CA LYS A 5 15.96 -3.09 -7.23
C LYS A 5 15.21 -1.76 -7.06
N ASN A 6 15.36 -0.89 -8.06
CA ASN A 6 14.62 0.36 -8.12
C ASN A 6 13.17 0.12 -8.54
N TYR A 7 12.27 0.97 -8.05
CA TYR A 7 10.87 1.00 -8.45
C TYR A 7 10.47 2.42 -8.83
N THR A 8 9.43 2.58 -9.65
CA THR A 8 8.81 3.89 -9.90
C THR A 8 7.58 4.04 -9.04
N ILE A 9 7.45 5.17 -8.35
CA ILE A 9 6.28 5.48 -7.53
C ILE A 9 5.08 5.75 -8.44
N VAL A 10 4.02 4.98 -8.26
CA VAL A 10 2.75 5.13 -8.98
C VAL A 10 1.83 6.06 -8.21
N LYS A 11 1.68 5.84 -6.90
CA LYS A 11 0.85 6.65 -6.01
C LYS A 11 1.41 6.62 -4.58
N VAL A 12 1.39 7.75 -3.91
CA VAL A 12 1.64 7.83 -2.47
C VAL A 12 0.28 7.70 -1.77
N LEU A 13 0.13 6.70 -0.90
CA LEU A 13 -1.14 6.45 -0.19
C LEU A 13 -1.18 7.21 1.13
N ASN A 14 -0.07 7.21 1.85
CA ASN A 14 0.18 8.02 3.04
C ASN A 14 1.69 8.07 3.33
N ASN A 15 2.09 8.68 4.45
CA ASN A 15 3.50 8.76 4.86
C ASN A 15 4.20 7.39 5.02
N SER A 16 3.44 6.32 5.23
CA SER A 16 3.95 4.99 5.55
C SER A 16 3.61 3.94 4.48
N SER A 17 3.04 4.32 3.34
CA SER A 17 2.59 3.39 2.31
C SER A 17 2.61 4.01 0.92
N VAL A 18 3.20 3.28 -0.03
CA VAL A 18 3.32 3.69 -1.44
C VAL A 18 2.97 2.54 -2.38
N ILE A 19 2.30 2.84 -3.48
CA ILE A 19 2.19 1.94 -4.63
C ILE A 19 3.35 2.25 -5.55
N VAL A 20 4.13 1.23 -5.86
CA VAL A 20 5.23 1.33 -6.81
C VAL A 20 5.10 0.26 -7.88
N LYS A 21 5.80 0.43 -8.99
CA LYS A 21 5.89 -0.57 -10.05
C LYS A 21 7.32 -0.83 -10.44
N ASP A 22 7.59 -2.08 -10.78
CA ASP A 22 8.74 -2.44 -11.62
C ASP A 22 8.27 -2.69 -13.07
N LEU A 23 9.10 -3.34 -13.89
CA LEU A 23 8.77 -3.67 -15.28
C LEU A 23 7.60 -4.66 -15.43
N PHE A 24 7.28 -5.44 -14.40
CA PHE A 24 6.37 -6.57 -14.46
C PHE A 24 5.16 -6.40 -13.55
N PHE A 25 5.35 -5.88 -12.34
CA PHE A 25 4.32 -5.91 -11.30
C PHE A 25 4.25 -4.59 -10.53
N GLU A 26 3.04 -4.30 -10.04
CA GLU A 26 2.83 -3.31 -8.99
C GLU A 26 2.96 -3.96 -7.61
N VAL A 27 3.53 -3.20 -6.69
CA VAL A 27 3.77 -3.62 -5.31
C VAL A 27 3.38 -2.48 -4.39
N ILE A 28 2.66 -2.79 -3.32
CA ILE A 28 2.44 -1.89 -2.21
C ILE A 28 3.58 -2.11 -1.23
N PHE A 29 4.38 -1.09 -0.96
CA PHE A 29 5.33 -1.11 0.14
C PHE A 29 4.76 -0.37 1.34
N MET A 30 4.81 -1.00 2.50
CA MET A 30 4.48 -0.40 3.79
C MET A 30 5.75 -0.32 4.64
N GLY A 31 6.05 0.85 5.19
CA GLY A 31 7.23 1.07 6.01
C GLY A 31 7.23 2.45 6.62
N ARG A 32 7.89 2.61 7.77
CA ARG A 32 7.99 3.92 8.44
C ARG A 32 8.58 4.98 7.52
N GLY A 33 7.78 6.00 7.18
CA GLY A 33 8.23 7.16 6.42
C GLY A 33 8.48 6.92 4.93
N ILE A 34 8.13 5.75 4.38
CA ILE A 34 8.43 5.41 2.98
C ILE A 34 7.72 6.31 1.94
N GLY A 35 6.58 6.89 2.30
CA GLY A 35 5.85 7.84 1.46
C GLY A 35 6.16 9.31 1.78
N PHE A 36 6.94 9.58 2.82
CA PHE A 36 7.21 10.95 3.25
C PHE A 36 8.08 11.68 2.23
N GLY A 37 7.59 12.84 1.76
CA GLY A 37 8.29 13.67 0.78
C GLY A 37 8.38 13.09 -0.63
N GLN A 38 7.79 11.91 -0.87
CA GLN A 38 7.78 11.26 -2.18
C GLN A 38 6.66 11.78 -3.07
N LYS A 39 6.81 11.64 -4.39
CA LYS A 39 5.80 12.01 -5.38
C LYS A 39 5.62 10.92 -6.45
N PRO A 40 4.41 10.81 -7.05
CA PRO A 40 4.21 9.98 -8.23
C PRO A 40 5.23 10.30 -9.34
N GLY A 41 5.79 9.26 -9.96
CA GLY A 41 6.82 9.36 -10.99
C GLY A 41 8.25 9.36 -10.47
N GLU A 42 8.49 9.55 -9.17
CA GLU A 42 9.81 9.48 -8.58
C GLU A 42 10.34 8.04 -8.47
N LEU A 43 11.66 7.90 -8.39
CA LEU A 43 12.33 6.62 -8.27
C LEU A 43 12.48 6.25 -6.78
N LEU A 44 11.89 5.13 -6.38
CA LEU A 44 12.19 4.48 -5.11
C LEU A 44 13.46 3.65 -5.29
N ALA A 45 14.56 4.07 -4.65
CA ALA A 45 15.87 3.47 -4.84
C ALA A 45 15.94 2.01 -4.34
N LYS A 46 16.86 1.24 -4.94
CA LYS A 46 17.31 -0.05 -4.40
C LYS A 46 17.88 0.15 -2.99
N GLY A 47 17.56 -0.77 -2.09
CA GLY A 47 17.99 -0.72 -0.70
C GLY A 47 17.05 0.05 0.23
N THR A 48 15.98 0.68 -0.29
CA THR A 48 14.94 1.31 0.54
C THR A 48 14.33 0.30 1.50
N GLU A 49 14.24 0.71 2.76
CA GLU A 49 13.70 -0.11 3.84
C GLU A 49 12.18 -0.12 3.84
N TYR A 50 11.61 -1.29 4.09
CA TYR A 50 10.16 -1.48 4.24
C TYR A 50 9.88 -2.61 5.24
N ASP A 51 8.69 -2.58 5.83
CA ASP A 51 8.23 -3.54 6.85
C ASP A 51 7.47 -4.71 6.19
N LYS A 52 6.53 -4.40 5.29
CA LYS A 52 5.73 -5.39 4.55
C LYS A 52 5.57 -4.96 3.09
N SER A 53 5.36 -5.95 2.20
CA SER A 53 5.13 -5.70 0.78
C SER A 53 4.04 -6.61 0.22
N TYR A 54 3.17 -6.07 -0.62
CA TYR A 54 2.05 -6.80 -1.22
C TYR A 54 2.10 -6.67 -2.74
N LYS A 55 2.25 -7.79 -3.44
CA LYS A 55 2.28 -7.79 -4.92
C LYS A 55 0.85 -7.73 -5.45
N LEU A 56 0.57 -6.72 -6.27
CA LEU A 56 -0.69 -6.53 -6.98
C LEU A 56 -0.61 -7.23 -8.35
N THR A 57 -0.67 -8.56 -8.36
CA THR A 57 -0.65 -9.36 -9.60
C THR A 57 -2.04 -9.50 -10.21
N ILE A 58 -2.94 -10.20 -9.52
CA ILE A 58 -4.27 -10.55 -10.02
C ILE A 58 -5.28 -9.43 -9.72
N HIS A 59 -5.20 -8.86 -8.52
CA HIS A 59 -6.22 -7.96 -7.97
C HIS A 59 -5.88 -6.47 -8.08
N LYS A 60 -4.97 -6.12 -9.00
CA LYS A 60 -4.52 -4.73 -9.20
C LYS A 60 -5.70 -3.78 -9.45
N ASN A 61 -6.57 -4.10 -10.40
CA ASN A 61 -7.67 -3.23 -10.79
C ASN A 61 -8.68 -3.02 -9.66
N GLU A 62 -8.92 -4.06 -8.85
CA GLU A 62 -9.80 -3.97 -7.70
C GLU A 62 -9.24 -3.06 -6.62
N PHE A 63 -7.95 -3.19 -6.29
CA PHE A 63 -7.31 -2.29 -5.34
C PHE A 63 -7.35 -0.83 -5.81
N HIS A 64 -7.07 -0.59 -7.11
CA HIS A 64 -7.19 0.76 -7.69
C HIS A 64 -8.62 1.32 -7.65
N ARG A 65 -9.64 0.47 -7.84
CA ARG A 65 -11.05 0.85 -7.70
C ARG A 65 -11.36 1.29 -6.27
N ILE A 66 -10.91 0.53 -5.27
CA ILE A 66 -11.10 0.86 -3.85
C ILE A 66 -10.46 2.22 -3.55
N ILE A 67 -9.17 2.39 -3.79
CA ILE A 67 -8.45 3.64 -3.44
C ILE A 67 -8.88 4.87 -4.27
N SER A 68 -9.64 4.68 -5.36
CA SER A 68 -10.20 5.77 -6.16
C SER A 68 -11.67 6.05 -5.82
N GLY A 69 -12.35 5.09 -5.17
CA GLY A 69 -13.75 5.21 -4.76
C GLY A 69 -13.95 5.88 -3.40
N TYR A 70 -12.89 6.07 -2.62
CA TYR A 70 -12.92 6.70 -1.30
C TYR A 70 -12.05 7.96 -1.28
N SER A 71 -12.33 8.88 -0.34
CA SER A 71 -11.50 10.06 -0.14
C SER A 71 -10.10 9.69 0.33
N ASP A 72 -9.12 10.56 0.05
CA ASP A 72 -7.73 10.33 0.45
C ASP A 72 -7.58 10.14 1.96
N ASP A 73 -8.35 10.87 2.78
CA ASP A 73 -8.35 10.72 4.25
C ASP A 73 -8.76 9.31 4.70
N ILE A 74 -9.77 8.73 4.04
CA ILE A 74 -10.24 7.36 4.32
C ILE A 74 -9.16 6.36 3.90
N VAL A 75 -8.57 6.54 2.72
CA VAL A 75 -7.49 5.67 2.24
C VAL A 75 -6.28 5.72 3.19
N VAL A 76 -5.90 6.91 3.65
CA VAL A 76 -4.82 7.11 4.63
C VAL A 76 -5.12 6.35 5.93
N MET A 77 -6.33 6.52 6.48
CA MET A 77 -6.77 5.88 7.72
C MET A 77 -6.77 4.35 7.59
N VAL A 78 -7.34 3.83 6.51
CA VAL A 78 -7.44 2.39 6.22
C VAL A 78 -6.04 1.78 6.12
N MET A 79 -5.14 2.39 5.35
CA MET A 79 -3.78 1.88 5.16
C MET A 79 -2.96 1.91 6.45
N GLU A 80 -3.09 2.97 7.27
CA GLU A 80 -2.42 3.02 8.58
C GLU A 80 -2.99 1.98 9.54
N THR A 81 -4.32 1.78 9.55
CA THR A 81 -4.97 0.73 10.35
C THR A 81 -4.46 -0.65 9.98
N ILE A 82 -4.40 -0.97 8.69
CA ILE A 82 -3.85 -2.24 8.20
C ILE A 82 -2.38 -2.40 8.60
N ARG A 83 -1.56 -1.35 8.48
CA ARG A 83 -0.16 -1.37 8.91
C ARG A 83 -0.03 -1.72 10.39
N GLN A 84 -0.89 -1.16 11.25
CA GLN A 84 -0.89 -1.47 12.68
C GLN A 84 -1.32 -2.92 12.94
N ILE A 85 -2.37 -3.41 12.27
CA ILE A 85 -2.84 -4.80 12.40
C ILE A 85 -1.73 -5.78 11.99
N THR A 86 -1.10 -5.55 10.84
CA THR A 86 -0.08 -6.43 10.27
C THR A 86 1.28 -6.35 10.95
N LYS A 87 1.50 -5.35 11.81
CA LYS A 87 2.70 -5.24 12.65
C LYS A 87 2.79 -6.35 13.69
N HIS A 88 1.66 -6.91 14.11
CA HIS A 88 1.58 -7.94 15.16
C HIS A 88 1.66 -9.38 14.63
N ASP A 89 2.12 -9.57 13.38
CA ASP A 89 2.38 -10.85 12.72
C ASP A 89 1.23 -11.87 12.85
N PHE A 90 0.06 -11.48 12.34
CA PHE A 90 -1.08 -12.36 12.14
C PHE A 90 -0.86 -13.26 10.92
N GLY A 91 -0.13 -14.37 11.07
CA GLY A 91 -0.09 -15.47 10.10
C GLY A 91 0.10 -15.06 8.63
N SER A 92 -0.55 -15.76 7.70
CA SER A 92 -0.53 -15.45 6.27
C SER A 92 -1.46 -14.26 5.93
N PHE A 93 -1.02 -13.04 6.20
CA PHE A 93 -1.69 -11.83 5.69
C PHE A 93 -1.11 -11.48 4.31
N GLY A 94 -1.83 -11.84 3.24
CA GLY A 94 -1.44 -11.64 1.85
C GLY A 94 -2.17 -10.49 1.16
N THR A 95 -2.03 -10.41 -0.17
CA THR A 95 -2.66 -9.36 -0.99
C THR A 95 -4.18 -9.44 -1.00
N GLU A 96 -4.77 -10.65 -0.95
CA GLU A 96 -6.22 -10.82 -0.99
C GLU A 96 -6.87 -10.36 0.32
N GLU A 97 -6.26 -10.71 1.45
CA GLU A 97 -6.68 -10.25 2.77
C GLU A 97 -6.53 -8.74 2.89
N LEU A 98 -5.44 -8.17 2.35
CA LEU A 98 -5.24 -6.72 2.29
C LEU A 98 -6.38 -6.01 1.57
N ILE A 99 -6.73 -6.48 0.37
CA ILE A 99 -7.75 -5.86 -0.48
C ILE A 99 -9.12 -5.97 0.17
N THR A 100 -9.45 -7.16 0.68
CA THR A 100 -10.71 -7.43 1.37
C THR A 100 -10.85 -6.53 2.60
N LEU A 101 -9.81 -6.46 3.43
CA LEU A 101 -9.82 -5.63 4.64
C LEU A 101 -9.88 -4.13 4.31
N ALA A 102 -9.15 -3.69 3.28
CA ALA A 102 -9.18 -2.30 2.83
C ALA A 102 -10.59 -1.88 2.39
N ASP A 103 -11.28 -2.71 1.59
CA ASP A 103 -12.66 -2.42 1.18
C ASP A 103 -13.62 -2.39 2.38
N HIS A 104 -13.55 -3.39 3.27
CA HIS A 104 -14.40 -3.45 4.45
C HIS A 104 -14.24 -2.23 5.37
N LEU A 105 -13.00 -1.84 5.67
CA LEU A 105 -12.72 -0.68 6.51
C LEU A 105 -13.19 0.61 5.83
N ALA A 106 -12.90 0.77 4.54
CA ALA A 106 -13.30 1.96 3.81
C ALA A 106 -14.82 2.13 3.74
N ARG A 107 -15.58 1.04 3.52
CA ARG A 107 -17.05 1.06 3.54
C ARG A 107 -17.60 1.50 4.90
N ASN A 108 -17.13 0.91 5.99
CA ASN A 108 -17.65 1.19 7.33
C ASN A 108 -17.38 2.63 7.79
N VAL A 109 -16.23 3.18 7.40
CA VAL A 109 -15.85 4.57 7.72
C VAL A 109 -16.63 5.56 6.84
N SER A 110 -16.95 5.20 5.59
CA SER A 110 -17.70 6.08 4.67
C SER A 110 -19.21 6.15 4.94
N THR A 111 -19.76 5.20 5.69
CA THR A 111 -21.20 5.11 6.02
C THR A 111 -21.60 5.92 7.26
N HIS A 112 -20.67 6.67 7.86
CA HIS A 112 -20.89 7.60 8.98
C HIS A 112 -20.58 9.03 8.53
#